data_AF-A0A7D5K6T5-F1
#
_entry.id   AF-A0A7D5K6T5-F1
#
_cell.length_a   1.000
_cell.length_b   1.000
_cell.length_c   1.000
_cell.angle_alpha   90.00
_cell.angle_beta   90.00
_cell.angle_gamma   90.00
#
_symmetry.space_group_name_H-M   'P 1'
#
loop_
_entity.id
_entity.type
_entity.pdbx_description
1 polymer ?
#
loop_
_entity_poly.entity_id
_entity_poly.type
_entity_poly.pdbx_seq_one_letter_code
_entity_poly.pdbx_strand_id
1 'polypeptide(L)'
;MSTPSPPETASFPFPIQIVYDGPADRLRVVVDVAPADAADLTVQVGSSRIRIAVDCDDDIAERVLTPLPRDLVFGGDREAIYNNRVCTISLETRSRGRHRENGAFRRR
;
A
#
# COMPACT_ATOMS: atom_id res chain seq x y z
N MET A 1 25.79 21.17 15.47
CA MET A 1 24.89 20.07 15.88
C MET A 1 24.67 19.21 14.65
N SER A 2 25.09 17.95 14.67
CA SER A 2 24.93 17.02 13.54
C SER A 2 23.47 16.64 13.42
N THR A 3 22.89 16.77 12.22
CA THR A 3 21.57 16.22 11.92
C THR A 3 21.62 14.70 12.06
N PRO A 4 20.67 14.05 12.74
CA PRO A 4 20.59 12.59 12.71
C PRO A 4 20.39 12.18 11.25
N SER A 5 21.26 11.30 10.75
CA SER A 5 21.07 10.63 9.47
C SER A 5 19.67 9.99 9.49
N PRO A 6 18.90 10.05 8.38
CA PRO A 6 17.68 9.26 8.31
C PRO A 6 18.07 7.81 8.65
N PRO A 7 17.28 7.08 9.48
CA PRO A 7 17.57 5.68 9.73
C PRO A 7 17.75 5.03 8.36
N GLU A 8 18.91 4.42 8.14
CA GLU A 8 19.14 3.62 6.94
C GLU A 8 17.98 2.65 6.89
N THR A 9 17.07 2.82 5.94
CA THR A 9 15.91 1.95 5.84
C THR A 9 16.46 0.57 5.56
N ALA A 10 16.47 -0.27 6.59
CA ALA A 10 16.97 -1.62 6.51
C ALA A 10 16.34 -2.29 5.28
N SER A 11 17.15 -3.05 4.53
CA SER A 11 16.65 -3.79 3.38
C SER A 11 15.47 -4.65 3.83
N PHE A 12 14.28 -4.41 3.28
CA PHE A 12 13.07 -5.16 3.64
C PHE A 12 13.27 -6.65 3.29
N PRO A 13 13.44 -7.54 4.28
CA PRO A 13 13.90 -8.91 4.05
C PRO A 13 12.74 -9.87 3.69
N PHE A 14 11.53 -9.35 3.64
CA PHE A 14 10.30 -10.11 3.44
C PHE A 14 9.92 -10.16 1.95
N PRO A 15 9.72 -11.37 1.38
CA PRO A 15 9.25 -11.52 0.02
C PRO A 15 7.93 -10.79 -0.22
N ILE A 16 7.85 -10.10 -1.36
CA ILE A 16 6.65 -9.35 -1.73
C ILE A 16 6.26 -9.60 -3.19
N GLN A 17 4.97 -9.82 -3.41
CA GLN A 17 4.37 -9.92 -4.72
C GLN A 17 3.27 -8.87 -4.89
N ILE A 18 3.25 -8.23 -6.05
CA ILE A 18 2.29 -7.18 -6.39
C ILE A 18 1.63 -7.57 -7.70
N VAL A 19 0.30 -7.64 -7.70
CA VAL A 19 -0.52 -7.95 -8.88
C VAL A 19 -1.61 -6.90 -8.99
N TYR A 20 -1.71 -6.25 -10.15
CA TYR A 20 -2.81 -5.36 -10.47
C TYR A 20 -3.72 -6.02 -11.51
N ASP A 21 -5.00 -6.12 -11.18
CA ASP A 21 -6.07 -6.59 -12.07
C ASP A 21 -6.88 -5.37 -12.53
N GLY A 22 -6.56 -4.88 -13.73
CA GLY A 22 -7.22 -3.72 -14.33
C GLY A 22 -8.73 -3.93 -14.55
N PRO A 23 -9.19 -5.03 -15.17
CA PRO A 23 -10.62 -5.31 -15.33
C PRO A 23 -11.42 -5.36 -14.02
N ALA A 24 -10.82 -5.81 -12.92
CA ALA A 24 -11.45 -5.81 -11.60
C ALA A 24 -11.22 -4.52 -10.80
N ASP A 25 -10.49 -3.54 -11.37
CA ASP A 25 -10.03 -2.33 -10.70
C ASP A 25 -9.43 -2.64 -9.32
N ARG A 26 -8.62 -3.71 -9.21
CA ARG A 26 -8.13 -4.19 -7.91
C ARG A 26 -6.63 -4.42 -7.89
N LEU A 27 -5.98 -3.92 -6.86
CA LEU A 27 -4.59 -4.25 -6.54
C LEU A 27 -4.56 -5.32 -5.45
N ARG A 28 -3.74 -6.34 -5.64
CA ARG A 28 -3.38 -7.31 -4.61
C ARG A 28 -1.89 -7.23 -4.30
N VAL A 29 -1.57 -7.11 -3.01
CA VAL A 29 -0.21 -7.21 -2.49
C VAL A 29 -0.15 -8.39 -1.55
N VAL A 30 0.84 -9.26 -1.74
CA VAL A 30 1.09 -10.42 -0.89
C VAL A 30 2.47 -10.24 -0.27
N VAL A 31 2.55 -10.35 1.06
CA VAL A 31 3.79 -10.24 1.83
C VAL A 31 3.93 -11.48 2.69
N ASP A 32 5.05 -12.19 2.53
CA ASP A 32 5.44 -13.26 3.45
C ASP A 32 6.26 -12.64 4.58
N VAL A 33 5.70 -12.59 5.78
CA VAL A 33 6.32 -11.95 6.94
C VAL A 33 6.99 -12.93 7.90
N ALA A 34 7.17 -14.20 7.51
CA ALA A 34 7.83 -15.16 8.38
C ALA A 34 9.25 -14.71 8.77
N PRO A 35 9.66 -14.86 10.05
CA PRO A 35 8.95 -15.55 11.13
C PRO A 35 7.95 -14.68 11.93
N ALA A 36 7.81 -13.40 11.64
CA ALA A 36 6.97 -12.46 12.39
C ALA A 36 5.49 -12.85 12.39
N ASP A 37 4.77 -12.41 13.42
CA ASP A 37 3.35 -12.65 13.58
C ASP A 37 2.50 -11.44 13.17
N ALA A 38 1.18 -11.62 13.09
CA ALA A 38 0.27 -10.56 12.64
C ALA A 38 0.32 -9.30 13.52
N ALA A 39 0.63 -9.47 14.81
CA ALA A 39 0.72 -8.38 15.77
C ALA A 39 1.88 -7.43 15.47
N ASP A 40 2.91 -7.93 14.81
CA ASP A 40 4.14 -7.21 14.48
C ASP A 40 4.03 -6.50 13.12
N LEU A 41 2.98 -6.81 12.35
CA LEU A 41 2.75 -6.28 11.02
C LEU A 41 1.85 -5.05 11.05
N THR A 42 2.39 -3.92 10.61
CA THR A 42 1.64 -2.69 10.36
C THR A 42 1.52 -2.41 8.87
N VAL A 43 0.28 -2.26 8.39
CA VAL A 43 -0.02 -1.84 7.00
C VAL A 43 -0.76 -0.51 7.01
N GLN A 44 -0.20 0.50 6.33
CA GLN A 44 -0.84 1.79 6.14
C GLN A 44 -1.07 2.06 4.67
N VAL A 45 -2.30 2.45 4.33
CA VAL A 45 -2.72 2.72 2.96
C VAL A 45 -3.08 4.19 2.80
N GLY A 46 -2.23 4.91 2.06
CA GLY A 46 -2.48 6.29 1.63
C GLY A 46 -3.37 6.35 0.39
N SER A 47 -3.27 7.44 -0.38
CA SER A 47 -4.03 7.62 -1.62
C SER A 47 -3.43 6.85 -2.82
N SER A 48 -2.12 6.67 -2.85
CA SER A 48 -1.40 5.93 -3.90
C SER A 48 -0.14 5.21 -3.39
N ARG A 49 0.01 5.14 -2.06
CA ARG A 49 1.17 4.53 -1.40
C ARG A 49 0.72 3.53 -0.37
N ILE A 50 1.43 2.43 -0.26
CA ILE A 50 1.28 1.42 0.79
C ILE A 50 2.58 1.43 1.59
N ARG A 51 2.49 1.55 2.90
CA ARG A 51 3.61 1.38 3.82
C ARG A 51 3.39 0.08 4.58
N ILE A 52 4.38 -0.78 4.56
CA ILE A 52 4.42 -2.05 5.28
C ILE A 52 5.59 -1.95 6.26
N ALA A 53 5.32 -2.14 7.53
CA ALA A 53 6.32 -2.20 8.58
C ALA A 53 6.15 -3.53 9.32
N VAL A 54 7.27 -4.22 9.57
CA VAL A 54 7.31 -5.43 10.37
C VAL A 54 8.25 -5.16 11.54
N ASP A 55 7.73 -5.23 12.75
CA ASP A 55 8.53 -5.22 13.96
C ASP A 55 9.33 -6.54 14.04
N CYS A 56 10.65 -6.42 14.07
CA CYS A 56 11.58 -7.53 14.25
C CYS A 56 12.26 -7.30 15.60
N ASP A 57 12.64 -8.37 16.31
CA ASP A 57 13.11 -8.33 17.72
C ASP A 57 13.96 -7.10 18.12
N ASP A 58 14.87 -6.63 17.24
CA ASP A 58 15.76 -5.50 17.48
C ASP A 58 15.58 -4.29 16.54
N ASP A 59 14.71 -4.36 15.51
CA ASP A 59 14.54 -3.29 14.50
C ASP A 59 13.20 -3.36 13.75
N ILE A 60 12.81 -2.26 13.07
CA ILE A 60 11.62 -2.22 12.21
C ILE A 60 12.04 -2.30 10.75
N ALA A 61 11.68 -3.39 10.08
CA ALA A 61 11.84 -3.51 8.64
C ALA A 61 10.68 -2.80 7.91
N GLU A 62 11.00 -1.80 7.09
CA GLU A 62 9.99 -1.00 6.39
C GLU A 62 10.10 -1.09 4.86
N ARG A 63 8.94 -1.15 4.20
CA ARG A 63 8.80 -1.00 2.75
C ARG A 63 7.68 -0.03 2.39
N VAL A 64 7.99 0.92 1.50
CA VAL A 64 7.01 1.77 0.84
C VAL A 64 6.84 1.35 -0.61
N LEU A 65 5.59 1.16 -1.03
CA LEU A 65 5.21 0.79 -2.40
C LEU A 65 4.39 1.90 -3.04
N THR A 66 4.64 2.15 -4.31
CA THR A 66 3.83 3.01 -5.18
C THR A 66 3.42 2.24 -6.43
N PRO A 67 2.57 1.20 -6.29
CA PRO A 67 2.40 0.17 -7.31
C PRO A 67 1.50 0.60 -8.48
N LEU A 68 0.76 1.70 -8.34
CA LEU A 68 -0.18 2.16 -9.34
C LEU A 68 0.44 3.19 -10.30
N PRO A 69 0.03 3.18 -11.58
CA PRO A 69 0.22 4.31 -12.50
C PRO A 69 -0.28 5.65 -11.92
N ARG A 70 0.24 6.77 -12.43
CA ARG A 70 0.03 8.12 -11.87
C ARG A 70 -1.42 8.61 -11.93
N ASP A 71 -2.21 8.05 -12.83
CA ASP A 71 -3.61 8.35 -13.10
C ASP A 71 -4.58 7.50 -12.27
N LEU A 72 -4.07 6.56 -11.47
CA LEU A 72 -4.86 5.74 -10.55
C LEU A 72 -4.57 6.08 -9.08
N VAL A 73 -5.58 5.86 -8.23
CA VAL A 73 -5.51 5.98 -6.78
C VAL A 73 -6.24 4.82 -6.13
N PHE A 74 -5.96 4.56 -4.85
CA PHE A 74 -6.72 3.60 -4.07
C PHE A 74 -8.15 4.09 -3.78
N GLY A 75 -9.08 3.15 -3.83
CA GLY A 75 -10.49 3.32 -3.54
C GLY A 75 -10.80 3.27 -2.04
N GLY A 76 -12.09 3.12 -1.76
CA GLY A 76 -12.64 3.04 -0.41
C GLY A 76 -12.64 1.61 0.12
N ASP A 77 -12.82 0.63 -0.76
CA ASP A 77 -12.79 -0.78 -0.37
C ASP A 77 -11.34 -1.27 -0.17
N ARG A 78 -11.08 -1.78 1.03
CA ARG A 78 -9.76 -2.18 1.52
C ARG A 78 -9.92 -3.37 2.43
N GLU A 79 -9.14 -4.40 2.15
CA GLU A 79 -9.14 -5.64 2.90
C GLU A 79 -7.70 -6.09 3.15
N ALA A 80 -7.44 -6.59 4.36
CA ALA A 80 -6.19 -7.25 4.70
C ALA A 80 -6.52 -8.57 5.39
N ILE A 81 -6.06 -9.68 4.81
CA ILE A 81 -6.23 -11.01 5.37
C ILE A 81 -4.85 -11.52 5.74
N TYR A 82 -4.69 -11.93 6.98
CA TYR A 82 -3.49 -12.59 7.46
C TYR A 82 -3.76 -14.07 7.71
N ASN A 83 -2.99 -14.95 7.09
CA ASN A 83 -3.09 -16.39 7.30
C ASN A 83 -1.72 -17.04 7.08
N ASN A 84 -1.30 -17.91 8.00
CA ASN A 84 -0.04 -18.66 7.89
C ASN A 84 1.20 -17.78 7.59
N ARG A 85 1.32 -16.63 8.27
CA ARG A 85 2.40 -15.64 8.07
C ARG A 85 2.45 -14.95 6.70
N VAL A 86 1.38 -15.09 5.94
CA VAL A 86 1.19 -14.38 4.68
C VAL A 86 0.10 -13.34 4.86
N CYS A 87 0.43 -12.08 4.60
CA CYS A 87 -0.54 -10.99 4.54
C CYS A 87 -0.92 -10.73 3.09
N THR A 88 -2.21 -10.85 2.79
CA THR A 88 -2.81 -10.46 1.51
C THR A 88 -3.60 -9.18 1.69
N ILE A 89 -3.14 -8.11 1.05
CA ILE A 89 -3.79 -6.81 1.01
C ILE A 89 -4.51 -6.69 -0.33
N SER A 90 -5.82 -6.47 -0.30
CA SER A 90 -6.62 -6.19 -1.50
C SER A 90 -7.17 -4.77 -1.42
N LEU A 91 -6.87 -3.95 -2.43
CA LEU A 91 -7.28 -2.56 -2.52
C LEU A 91 -8.05 -2.34 -3.81
N GLU A 92 -9.25 -1.77 -3.69
CA GLU A 92 -9.91 -1.12 -4.83
C GLU A 92 -8.99 -0.03 -5.40
N THR A 93 -9.07 0.15 -6.70
CA THR A 93 -8.41 1.22 -7.45
C THR A 93 -9.44 1.99 -8.23
N ARG A 94 -9.16 3.25 -8.53
CA ARG A 94 -10.02 4.08 -9.37
C ARG A 94 -9.19 5.10 -10.10
N SER A 95 -9.71 5.58 -11.22
CA SER A 95 -9.12 6.74 -11.87
C SER A 95 -9.12 7.93 -10.91
N ARG A 96 -8.01 8.65 -10.92
CA ARG A 96 -7.78 9.84 -10.10
C ARG A 96 -8.73 10.98 -10.43
N GLY A 97 -9.48 10.87 -11.52
CA GLY A 97 -10.63 11.70 -11.88
C GLY A 97 -10.47 13.16 -11.49
N ARG A 98 -10.02 14.01 -12.44
CA ARG A 98 -10.29 15.46 -12.32
C ARG A 98 -11.74 15.60 -11.91
N HIS A 99 -11.99 16.33 -10.83
CA HIS A 99 -13.31 16.80 -10.45
C HIS A 99 -13.94 17.49 -11.67
N ARG A 100 -14.64 16.72 -12.52
CA ARG A 100 -15.43 17.24 -13.62
C ARG A 100 -16.80 17.43 -13.00
N GLU A 101 -16.93 18.57 -12.35
CA GLU A 101 -18.21 19.15 -12.01
C GLU A 101 -18.96 19.35 -13.32
N ASN A 102 -19.78 18.36 -13.71
CA ASN A 102 -20.69 18.46 -14.83
C ASN A 102 -21.88 19.35 -14.42
N GLY A 103 -21.59 20.62 -14.17
CA GLY A 103 -22.59 21.69 -14.14
C GLY A 103 -22.72 22.25 -15.54
N ALA A 104 -23.48 21.55 -16.40
CA ALA A 104 -23.90 22.09 -17.69
C ALA A 104 -24.88 23.24 -17.45
N PHE A 105 -24.36 24.45 -17.20
CA PHE A 105 -25.18 25.66 -17.18
C PHE A 105 -25.47 26.06 -18.64
N ARG A 106 -26.66 25.70 -19.10
CA ARG A 106 -27.21 26.14 -20.38
C ARG A 106 -27.32 27.66 -20.37
N ARG A 107 -26.65 28.33 -21.30
CA ARG A 107 -26.98 29.70 -21.69
C ARG A 107 -28.32 29.68 -22.43
N ARG A 108 -29.27 30.48 -21.97
CA ARG A 108 -30.28 31.14 -22.80
C ARG A 108 -30.27 32.60 -22.43
#